data_AF-A0A9W6AS26-F1
#
_entry.id   AF-A0A9W6AS26-F1
#
_cell.length_a   1.000
_cell.length_b   1.000
_cell.length_c   1.000
_cell.angle_alpha   90.00
_cell.angle_beta   90.00
_cell.angle_gamma   90.00
#
_symmetry.space_group_name_H-M   'P 1'
#
loop_
_entity.id
_entity.type
_entity.pdbx_description
1 polymer ?
#
loop_
_entity_poly.entity_id
_entity_poly.type
_entity_poly.pdbx_seq_one_letter_code
_entity_poly.pdbx_strand_id
1 'polypeptide(L)'
;MGVSLICYWIVVPFPEDATFLTAEEKTLLLARLKADGGSVRDDPISFKRVISMAADWKIWICVLAYLGAEESASSLVNFQPTILKDLGWTSRSAQEHTIPVYAVAFVLTLSCAWLSDHLRHRYVFTMIGSVLTIIGWSVELSHVQSAGVRYMGIFFVASGAFIMMSTIVVWLCVNLGKGVKRSVGMGLLPAFGNCGAFVSGNVFITSESPKYPTGFGVGLAFAVVAGLACTVYFFALQAENRRRDGQPAKEETSEMVPEADDLGDAHPDFRFQL
;
A
#
# COMPACT_ATOMS: atom_id res chain seq x y z
N MET A 1 -16.32 13.18 -4.43
CA MET A 1 -17.40 12.95 -5.41
C MET A 1 -17.35 13.91 -6.62
N GLY A 2 -17.05 15.21 -6.48
CA GLY A 2 -16.97 16.13 -7.63
C GLY A 2 -15.86 15.81 -8.65
N VAL A 3 -14.69 15.36 -8.19
CA VAL A 3 -13.56 14.98 -9.06
C VAL A 3 -13.87 13.71 -9.87
N SER A 4 -14.61 12.76 -9.28
CA SER A 4 -14.98 11.48 -9.92
C SER A 4 -15.88 11.66 -11.16
N LEU A 5 -16.74 12.68 -11.19
CA LEU A 5 -17.57 13.03 -12.35
C LEU A 5 -16.75 13.62 -13.50
N ILE A 6 -15.71 14.39 -13.17
CA ILE A 6 -14.78 14.94 -14.15
C ILE A 6 -13.88 13.82 -14.71
N CYS A 7 -13.51 12.83 -13.89
CA CYS A 7 -12.75 11.67 -14.34
C CYS A 7 -13.45 10.90 -15.46
N TYR A 8 -14.78 10.88 -15.56
CA TYR A 8 -15.47 10.25 -16.70
C TYR A 8 -15.04 10.83 -18.05
N TRP A 9 -14.71 12.12 -18.09
CA TRP A 9 -14.27 12.82 -19.30
C TRP A 9 -12.75 12.78 -19.51
N ILE A 10 -11.98 12.45 -18.48
CA ILE A 10 -10.51 12.39 -18.51
C ILE A 10 -10.00 10.95 -18.69
N VAL A 11 -10.74 9.96 -18.17
CA VAL A 11 -10.41 8.54 -18.31
C VAL A 11 -10.61 8.15 -19.76
N VAL A 12 -9.50 8.05 -20.45
CA VAL A 12 -9.42 7.64 -21.85
C VAL A 12 -10.00 6.22 -21.96
N PRO A 13 -10.92 5.97 -22.91
CA PRO A 13 -11.42 4.62 -23.15
C PRO A 13 -10.26 3.70 -23.60
N PHE A 14 -10.47 2.38 -23.54
CA PHE A 14 -9.45 1.39 -23.93
C PHE A 14 -8.83 1.76 -25.30
N PRO A 15 -7.56 1.44 -25.58
CA PRO A 15 -6.88 1.84 -26.83
C PRO A 15 -7.66 1.50 -28.11
N GLU A 16 -8.49 0.46 -28.06
CA GLU A 16 -9.44 0.05 -29.12
C GLU A 16 -10.51 1.13 -29.39
N ASP A 17 -11.13 1.64 -28.33
CA ASP A 17 -12.26 2.60 -28.34
C ASP A 17 -11.81 4.07 -28.30
N ALA A 18 -10.50 4.32 -28.20
CA ALA A 18 -9.90 5.64 -28.23
C ALA A 18 -10.20 6.37 -29.55
N THR A 19 -10.92 7.49 -29.48
CA THR A 19 -11.25 8.31 -30.68
C THR A 19 -10.11 9.22 -31.13
N PHE A 20 -9.06 9.37 -30.31
CA PHE A 20 -7.92 10.27 -30.57
C PHE A 20 -6.70 9.56 -31.19
N LEU A 21 -6.69 8.22 -31.26
CA LEU A 21 -5.57 7.43 -31.79
C LEU A 21 -5.81 7.07 -33.25
N THR A 22 -4.77 7.17 -34.08
CA THR A 22 -4.77 6.66 -35.46
C THR A 22 -4.77 5.13 -35.49
N ALA A 23 -5.20 4.53 -36.61
CA ALA A 23 -5.28 3.08 -36.74
C ALA A 23 -3.92 2.39 -36.47
N GLU A 24 -2.81 2.98 -36.94
CA GLU A 24 -1.45 2.47 -36.70
C GLU A 24 -1.03 2.56 -35.23
N GLU A 25 -1.32 3.67 -34.55
CA GLU A 25 -1.04 3.83 -33.12
C GLU A 25 -1.85 2.87 -32.27
N LYS A 26 -3.12 2.61 -32.65
CA LYS A 26 -3.96 1.60 -32.01
C LYS A 26 -3.36 0.21 -32.16
N THR A 27 -2.95 -0.19 -33.37
CA THR A 27 -2.33 -1.50 -33.59
C THR A 27 -1.02 -1.64 -32.81
N LEU A 28 -0.20 -0.60 -32.76
CA LEU A 28 1.04 -0.60 -31.97
C LEU A 28 0.77 -0.68 -30.46
N LEU A 29 -0.20 0.07 -29.94
CA LEU A 29 -0.62 0.03 -28.54
C LEU A 29 -1.21 -1.32 -28.17
N LEU A 30 -2.01 -1.93 -29.04
CA LEU A 30 -2.57 -3.26 -28.82
C LEU A 30 -1.51 -4.35 -28.91
N ALA A 31 -0.55 -4.23 -29.82
CA ALA A 31 0.59 -5.13 -29.90
C ALA A 31 1.46 -5.03 -28.63
N ARG A 32 1.70 -3.82 -28.11
CA ARG A 32 2.40 -3.60 -26.84
C ARG A 32 1.60 -4.13 -25.66
N LEU A 33 0.29 -3.86 -25.63
CA LEU A 33 -0.61 -4.37 -24.59
C LEU A 33 -0.60 -5.90 -24.56
N LYS A 34 -0.67 -6.54 -25.73
CA LYS A 34 -0.61 -8.01 -25.87
C LYS A 34 0.78 -8.56 -25.50
N ALA A 35 1.86 -7.91 -25.91
CA ALA A 35 3.22 -8.26 -25.51
C ALA A 35 3.45 -8.06 -23.99
N ASP A 36 2.77 -7.08 -23.39
CA ASP A 36 2.68 -6.86 -21.96
C ASP A 36 1.68 -7.82 -21.28
N GLY A 37 1.13 -8.84 -21.96
CA GLY A 37 0.22 -9.83 -21.37
C GLY A 37 -1.19 -9.31 -21.09
N GLY A 38 -1.63 -8.27 -21.81
CA GLY A 38 -2.93 -7.65 -21.68
C GLY A 38 -3.91 -8.12 -22.77
N SER A 39 -4.77 -9.07 -22.42
CA SER A 39 -6.11 -9.18 -23.00
C SER A 39 -7.11 -9.38 -21.87
N VAL A 40 -7.92 -8.36 -21.57
CA VAL A 40 -8.87 -8.36 -20.45
C VAL A 40 -10.32 -8.54 -20.93
N ARG A 41 -10.58 -8.52 -22.24
CA ARG A 41 -11.95 -8.41 -22.76
C ARG A 41 -12.69 -9.75 -22.91
N ASP A 42 -11.97 -10.84 -23.20
CA ASP A 42 -12.62 -12.13 -23.52
C ASP A 42 -12.56 -13.15 -22.37
N ASP A 43 -12.09 -12.75 -21.19
CA ASP A 43 -11.99 -13.64 -20.05
C ASP A 43 -13.33 -13.62 -19.27
N PRO A 44 -14.16 -14.67 -19.32
CA PRO A 44 -15.48 -14.65 -18.69
C PRO A 44 -15.32 -14.52 -17.17
N ILE A 45 -15.73 -13.35 -16.64
CA ILE A 45 -15.69 -13.05 -15.21
C ILE A 45 -16.73 -13.93 -14.51
N SER A 46 -16.28 -15.09 -14.02
CA SER A 46 -17.05 -15.94 -13.13
C SER A 46 -16.88 -15.47 -11.69
N PHE A 47 -18.00 -15.28 -10.97
CA PHE A 47 -17.98 -14.90 -9.56
C PHE A 47 -17.15 -15.87 -8.70
N LYS A 48 -17.17 -17.16 -9.02
CA LYS A 48 -16.33 -18.18 -8.34
C LYS A 48 -14.84 -17.92 -8.53
N ARG A 49 -14.43 -17.47 -9.73
CA ARG A 49 -13.04 -17.16 -10.08
C ARG A 49 -12.57 -15.87 -9.41
N VAL A 50 -13.46 -14.88 -9.28
CA VAL A 50 -13.17 -13.67 -8.48
C VAL A 50 -12.94 -14.00 -7.02
N ILE A 51 -13.77 -14.87 -6.41
CA ILE A 51 -13.59 -15.29 -5.01
C ILE A 51 -12.28 -16.05 -4.82
N SER A 52 -11.92 -16.96 -5.72
CA SER A 52 -10.66 -17.70 -5.60
C SER A 52 -9.44 -16.78 -5.72
N MET A 53 -9.50 -15.78 -6.60
CA MET A 53 -8.46 -14.74 -6.72
C MET A 53 -8.40 -13.85 -5.47
N ALA A 54 -9.55 -13.48 -4.91
CA ALA A 54 -9.65 -12.69 -3.68
C ALA A 54 -9.12 -13.42 -2.43
N ALA A 55 -9.17 -14.75 -2.43
CA ALA A 55 -8.68 -15.57 -1.32
C ALA A 55 -7.13 -15.72 -1.31
N ASP A 56 -6.40 -15.11 -2.25
CA ASP A 56 -4.95 -15.17 -2.27
C ASP A 56 -4.35 -14.53 -1.00
N TRP A 57 -3.55 -15.32 -0.28
CA TRP A 57 -2.88 -14.90 0.94
C TRP A 57 -2.02 -13.64 0.75
N LYS A 58 -1.46 -13.42 -0.45
CA LYS A 58 -0.65 -12.23 -0.78
C LYS A 58 -1.44 -10.94 -0.56
N ILE A 59 -2.72 -10.95 -0.98
CA ILE A 59 -3.61 -9.79 -0.85
C ILE A 59 -3.86 -9.52 0.64
N TRP A 60 -4.20 -10.55 1.42
CA TRP A 60 -4.55 -10.40 2.83
C TRP A 60 -3.37 -9.99 3.73
N ILE A 61 -2.15 -10.45 3.45
CA ILE A 61 -0.96 -9.97 4.17
C ILE A 61 -0.69 -8.49 3.86
N CYS A 62 -0.80 -8.09 2.59
CA CYS A 62 -0.69 -6.68 2.22
C CYS A 62 -1.82 -5.82 2.80
N VAL A 63 -3.05 -6.35 2.88
CA VAL A 63 -4.19 -5.69 3.56
C VAL A 63 -3.87 -5.46 5.04
N LEU A 64 -3.35 -6.47 5.75
CA LEU A 64 -2.98 -6.33 7.16
C LEU A 64 -1.86 -5.28 7.34
N ALA A 65 -0.85 -5.29 6.47
CA ALA A 65 0.21 -4.30 6.49
C ALA A 65 -0.31 -2.88 6.21
N TYR A 66 -1.18 -2.73 5.19
CA TYR A 66 -1.79 -1.46 4.83
C TYR A 66 -2.69 -0.94 5.95
N LEU A 67 -3.45 -1.82 6.61
CA LEU A 67 -4.35 -1.47 7.71
C LEU A 67 -3.59 -0.80 8.86
N GLY A 68 -2.42 -1.32 9.25
CA GLY A 68 -1.62 -0.68 10.29
C GLY A 68 -1.02 0.66 9.88
N ALA A 69 -0.62 0.82 8.61
CA ALA A 69 -0.18 2.11 8.09
C ALA A 69 -1.33 3.14 8.03
N GLU A 70 -2.51 2.69 7.61
CA GLU A 70 -3.73 3.49 7.55
C GLU A 70 -4.24 3.90 8.94
N GLU A 71 -4.19 3.00 9.92
CA GLU A 71 -4.49 3.33 11.30
C GLU A 71 -3.60 4.49 11.78
N SER A 72 -2.29 4.42 11.50
CA SER A 72 -1.36 5.47 11.91
C SER A 72 -1.61 6.81 11.20
N ALA A 73 -1.90 6.78 9.90
CA ALA A 73 -2.22 7.97 9.12
C ALA A 73 -3.54 8.61 9.58
N SER A 74 -4.60 7.81 9.75
CA SER A 74 -5.90 8.28 10.22
C SER A 74 -5.85 8.76 11.67
N SER A 75 -5.09 8.10 12.56
CA SER A 75 -4.85 8.54 13.94
C SER A 75 -4.19 9.92 13.99
N LEU A 76 -3.20 10.17 13.13
CA LEU A 76 -2.61 11.50 13.02
C LEU A 76 -3.63 12.55 12.57
N VAL A 77 -4.37 12.31 11.49
CA VAL A 77 -5.35 13.28 10.98
C VAL A 77 -6.38 13.65 12.05
N ASN A 78 -6.85 12.66 12.82
CA ASN A 78 -7.89 12.86 13.83
C ASN A 78 -7.37 13.52 15.11
N PHE A 79 -6.16 13.17 15.58
CA PHE A 79 -5.71 13.53 16.92
C PHE A 79 -4.50 14.46 16.96
N GLN A 80 -3.83 14.71 15.84
CA GLN A 80 -2.69 15.63 15.78
C GLN A 80 -3.03 17.03 16.33
N PRO A 81 -4.15 17.69 16.01
CA PRO A 81 -4.46 18.99 16.60
C PRO A 81 -4.58 18.95 18.14
N THR A 82 -5.10 17.85 18.69
CA THR A 82 -5.21 17.63 20.14
C THR A 82 -3.85 17.42 20.76
N ILE A 83 -3.00 16.56 20.19
CA ILE A 83 -1.63 16.32 20.64
C ILE A 83 -0.84 17.64 20.65
N LEU A 84 -0.97 18.44 19.59
CA LEU A 84 -0.28 19.72 19.46
C LEU A 84 -0.79 20.77 20.45
N LYS A 85 -2.08 20.75 20.80
CA LYS A 85 -2.63 21.58 21.87
C LYS A 85 -2.07 21.19 23.23
N ASP A 86 -1.88 19.90 23.48
CA ASP A 86 -1.27 19.38 24.71
C ASP A 86 0.21 19.78 24.84
N LEU A 87 0.89 20.13 23.73
CA LEU A 87 2.24 20.72 23.74
C LEU A 87 2.25 22.21 24.16
N GLY A 88 1.10 22.79 24.46
CA GLY A 88 0.96 24.19 24.89
C GLY A 88 0.70 25.17 23.74
N TRP A 89 0.44 24.70 22.52
CA TRP A 89 0.07 25.56 21.40
C TRP A 89 -1.41 25.89 21.39
N THR A 90 -1.75 27.09 20.92
CA THR A 90 -3.16 27.49 20.72
C THR A 90 -3.79 26.68 19.59
N SER A 91 -5.11 26.49 19.59
CA SER A 91 -5.80 25.71 18.54
C SER A 91 -5.49 26.21 17.11
N ARG A 92 -5.29 27.52 16.94
CA ARG A 92 -4.90 28.11 15.65
C ARG A 92 -3.46 27.74 15.29
N SER A 93 -2.53 27.93 16.23
CA SER A 93 -1.11 27.58 16.03
C SER A 93 -0.93 26.08 15.78
N ALA A 94 -1.67 25.22 16.48
CA ALA A 94 -1.63 23.77 16.28
C ALA A 94 -1.95 23.39 14.82
N GLN A 95 -2.97 24.00 14.22
CA GLN A 95 -3.31 23.75 12.82
C GLN A 95 -2.21 24.21 11.86
N GLU A 96 -1.61 25.38 12.11
CA GLU A 96 -0.48 25.90 11.31
C GLU A 96 0.73 24.95 11.38
N HIS A 97 0.99 24.31 12.53
CA HIS A 97 2.08 23.35 12.72
C HIS A 97 1.82 21.97 12.08
N THR A 98 0.60 21.68 11.62
CA THR A 98 0.34 20.44 10.83
C THR A 98 0.87 20.54 9.40
N ILE A 99 0.88 21.76 8.83
CA ILE A 99 1.34 22.01 7.45
C ILE A 99 2.77 21.49 7.21
N PRO A 100 3.79 21.88 8.02
CA PRO A 100 5.14 21.39 7.80
C PRO A 100 5.28 19.87 7.98
N VAL A 101 4.47 19.26 8.86
CA VAL A 101 4.47 17.79 9.05
C VAL A 101 4.11 17.09 7.75
N TYR A 102 2.99 17.48 7.13
CA TYR A 102 2.56 16.89 5.87
C TYR A 102 3.46 17.27 4.70
N ALA A 103 4.04 18.48 4.69
CA ALA A 103 5.01 18.88 3.65
C ALA A 103 6.27 18.01 3.67
N VAL A 104 6.84 17.76 4.86
CA VAL A 104 7.99 16.86 5.00
C VAL A 104 7.60 15.42 4.65
N ALA A 105 6.46 14.94 5.13
CA ALA A 105 5.98 13.60 4.82
C ALA A 105 5.79 13.41 3.30
N PHE A 106 5.27 14.43 2.60
CA PHE A 106 5.13 14.43 1.14
C PHE A 106 6.49 14.32 0.43
N VAL A 107 7.46 15.16 0.79
CA VAL A 107 8.81 15.15 0.17
C VAL A 107 9.51 13.82 0.42
N LEU A 108 9.44 13.29 1.65
CA LEU A 108 10.04 11.99 1.99
C LEU A 108 9.35 10.84 1.26
N THR A 109 8.01 10.83 1.21
CA THR A 109 7.26 9.80 0.51
C THR A 109 7.59 9.78 -0.99
N LEU A 110 7.63 10.95 -1.64
CA LEU A 110 8.03 11.04 -3.05
C LEU A 110 9.48 10.58 -3.28
N SER A 111 10.39 11.00 -2.41
CA SER A 111 11.81 10.62 -2.52
C SER A 111 11.98 9.11 -2.35
N CYS A 112 11.30 8.51 -1.36
CA CYS A 112 11.29 7.07 -1.15
C CYS A 112 10.62 6.32 -2.31
N ALA A 113 9.51 6.82 -2.85
CA ALA A 113 8.85 6.20 -4.01
C ALA A 113 9.79 6.18 -5.24
N TRP A 114 10.40 7.32 -5.56
CA TRP A 114 11.34 7.43 -6.66
C TRP A 114 12.57 6.53 -6.48
N LEU A 115 13.14 6.50 -5.26
CA LEU A 115 14.32 5.68 -4.98
C LEU A 115 13.97 4.18 -4.93
N SER A 116 12.78 3.82 -4.45
CA SER A 116 12.25 2.45 -4.45
C SER A 116 12.11 1.91 -5.86
N ASP A 117 11.60 2.73 -6.79
CA ASP A 117 11.49 2.35 -8.20
C ASP A 117 12.86 2.19 -8.87
N HIS A 118 13.84 3.04 -8.52
CA HIS A 118 15.19 2.95 -9.08
C HIS A 118 15.97 1.75 -8.55
N LEU A 119 15.92 1.50 -7.24
CA LEU A 119 16.67 0.42 -6.60
C LEU A 119 15.96 -0.94 -6.67
N ARG A 120 14.67 -0.97 -7.02
CA ARG A 120 13.85 -2.20 -7.09
C ARG A 120 13.87 -3.05 -5.81
N HIS A 121 14.11 -2.42 -4.66
CA HIS A 121 14.18 -3.07 -3.34
C HIS A 121 13.05 -2.58 -2.42
N ARG A 122 11.82 -3.04 -2.68
CA ARG A 122 10.62 -2.46 -2.05
C ARG A 122 10.50 -2.78 -0.57
N TYR A 123 10.98 -3.95 -0.14
CA TYR A 123 11.00 -4.31 1.27
C TYR A 123 11.78 -3.31 2.14
N VAL A 124 12.96 -2.86 1.69
CA VAL A 124 13.81 -1.96 2.48
C VAL A 124 13.10 -0.62 2.72
N PHE A 125 12.48 -0.04 1.68
CA PHE A 125 11.72 1.20 1.81
C PHE A 125 10.50 1.05 2.71
N THR A 126 9.80 -0.08 2.62
CA THR A 126 8.66 -0.37 3.50
C THR A 126 9.11 -0.50 4.96
N MET A 127 10.25 -1.14 5.22
CA MET A 127 10.82 -1.27 6.56
C MET A 127 11.32 0.06 7.13
N ILE A 128 11.91 0.93 6.30
CA ILE A 128 12.25 2.30 6.72
C ILE A 128 10.98 3.03 7.20
N GLY A 129 9.89 2.95 6.44
CA GLY A 129 8.61 3.51 6.84
C GLY A 129 8.10 2.94 8.17
N SER A 130 8.14 1.62 8.33
CA SER A 130 7.72 0.94 9.58
C SER A 130 8.55 1.37 10.78
N VAL A 131 9.88 1.43 10.64
CA VAL A 131 10.80 1.86 11.72
C VAL A 131 10.53 3.31 12.11
N LEU A 132 10.34 4.22 11.14
CA LEU A 132 9.98 5.61 11.43
C LEU A 132 8.67 5.71 12.21
N THR A 133 7.64 4.97 11.79
CA THR A 133 6.34 4.96 12.48
C THR A 133 6.45 4.41 13.91
N ILE A 134 7.22 3.32 14.10
CA ILE A 134 7.48 2.73 15.43
C ILE A 134 8.21 3.72 16.34
N ILE A 135 9.25 4.40 15.84
CA ILE A 135 9.98 5.41 16.60
C ILE A 135 9.04 6.56 16.98
N GLY A 136 8.24 7.05 16.04
CA GLY A 136 7.29 8.14 16.26
C GLY A 136 6.26 7.81 17.34
N TRP A 137 5.62 6.64 17.25
CA TRP A 137 4.66 6.22 18.29
C TRP A 137 5.32 5.93 19.63
N SER A 138 6.54 5.39 19.64
CA SER A 138 7.29 5.16 20.88
C SER A 138 7.61 6.47 21.61
N VAL A 139 7.94 7.53 20.86
CA VAL A 139 8.19 8.88 21.40
C VAL A 139 6.91 9.46 22.01
N GLU A 140 5.77 9.35 21.32
CA GLU A 140 4.49 9.83 21.86
C GLU A 140 4.05 9.03 23.08
N LEU A 141 4.18 7.70 23.04
CA LEU A 141 3.83 6.81 24.15
C LEU A 141 4.70 7.07 25.40
N SER A 142 5.98 7.39 25.21
CA SER A 142 6.90 7.71 26.30
C SER A 142 6.59 9.05 26.99
N HIS A 143 5.74 9.88 26.38
CA HIS A 143 5.33 11.19 26.89
C HIS A 143 6.51 12.07 27.33
N VAL A 144 7.50 12.21 26.44
CA VAL A 144 8.73 12.98 26.68
C VAL A 144 8.39 14.44 27.01
N GLN A 145 9.02 15.00 28.04
CA GLN A 145 8.72 16.38 28.49
C GLN A 145 9.04 17.46 27.45
N SER A 146 10.02 17.21 26.56
CA SER A 146 10.39 18.15 25.52
C SER A 146 9.36 18.17 24.40
N ALA A 147 8.68 19.31 24.23
CA ALA A 147 7.71 19.51 23.16
C ALA A 147 8.32 19.34 21.75
N GLY A 148 9.60 19.70 21.57
CA GLY A 148 10.29 19.52 20.30
C GLY A 148 10.50 18.04 19.94
N VAL A 149 10.75 17.18 20.93
CA VAL A 149 10.92 15.73 20.71
C VAL A 149 9.60 15.08 20.36
N ARG A 150 8.51 15.44 21.04
CA ARG A 150 7.16 14.97 20.69
C ARG A 150 6.76 15.44 19.29
N TYR A 151 6.98 16.72 18.99
CA TYR A 151 6.74 17.24 17.65
C TYR A 151 7.52 16.47 16.57
N MET A 152 8.80 16.16 16.79
CA MET A 152 9.59 15.28 15.91
C MET A 152 8.97 13.89 15.75
N GLY A 153 8.43 13.30 16.83
CA GLY A 153 7.71 12.02 16.78
C GLY A 153 6.55 12.05 15.78
N ILE A 154 5.77 13.12 15.76
CA ILE A 154 4.66 13.35 14.82
C ILE A 154 5.16 13.36 13.36
N PHE A 155 6.33 13.96 13.06
CA PHE A 155 6.92 13.91 11.71
C PHE A 155 7.26 12.47 11.30
N PHE A 156 7.80 11.67 12.23
CA PHE A 156 8.16 10.29 11.93
C PHE A 156 6.95 9.40 11.72
N VAL A 157 5.89 9.53 12.53
CA VAL A 157 4.63 8.80 12.30
C VAL A 157 4.05 9.15 10.94
N ALA A 158 3.99 10.45 10.60
CA ALA A 158 3.38 10.89 9.34
C ALA A 158 4.17 10.38 8.14
N SER A 159 5.47 10.61 8.14
CA SER A 159 6.35 10.21 7.04
C SER A 159 6.38 8.69 6.87
N GLY A 160 6.49 7.95 7.98
CA GLY A 160 6.54 6.49 7.96
C GLY A 160 5.24 5.86 7.44
N ALA A 161 4.09 6.34 7.90
CA ALA A 161 2.78 5.84 7.45
C ALA A 161 2.58 6.02 5.94
N PHE A 162 2.84 7.22 5.40
CA PHE A 162 2.67 7.48 3.96
C PHE A 162 3.68 6.74 3.08
N ILE A 163 4.93 6.56 3.53
CA ILE A 163 5.91 5.71 2.85
C ILE A 163 5.42 4.26 2.77
N MET A 164 4.90 3.72 3.88
CA MET A 164 4.37 2.36 3.90
C MET A 164 3.17 2.20 2.97
N MET A 165 2.18 3.10 3.04
CA MET A 165 0.97 3.03 2.20
C MET A 165 1.30 3.01 0.71
N SER A 166 2.16 3.93 0.26
CA SER A 166 2.58 4.01 -1.14
C SER A 166 3.37 2.78 -1.58
N THR A 167 4.32 2.32 -0.76
CA THR A 167 5.18 1.19 -1.13
C THR A 167 4.42 -0.14 -1.13
N ILE A 168 3.51 -0.38 -0.18
CA ILE A 168 2.69 -1.60 -0.11
C ILE A 168 1.79 -1.73 -1.34
N VAL A 169 1.16 -0.64 -1.77
CA VAL A 169 0.31 -0.61 -2.98
C VAL A 169 1.09 -1.04 -4.22
N VAL A 170 2.27 -0.44 -4.43
CA VAL A 170 3.12 -0.78 -5.57
C VAL A 170 3.63 -2.22 -5.46
N TRP A 171 4.05 -2.64 -4.26
CA TRP A 171 4.61 -3.96 -4.01
C TRP A 171 3.60 -5.08 -4.24
N LEU A 172 2.34 -4.89 -3.84
CA LEU A 172 1.27 -5.83 -4.17
C LEU A 172 0.98 -5.84 -5.68
N CYS A 173 0.86 -4.66 -6.30
CA CYS A 173 0.50 -4.54 -7.72
C CYS A 173 1.46 -5.31 -8.64
N VAL A 174 2.78 -5.20 -8.39
CA VAL A 174 3.79 -5.90 -9.20
C VAL A 174 3.87 -7.40 -8.94
N ASN A 175 3.39 -7.87 -7.78
CA ASN A 175 3.38 -9.27 -7.39
C ASN A 175 2.06 -9.99 -7.66
N LEU A 176 1.06 -9.28 -8.19
CA LEU A 176 -0.17 -9.88 -8.71
C LEU A 176 -0.08 -10.07 -10.23
N GLY A 177 -0.62 -11.20 -10.69
CA GLY A 177 -0.81 -11.49 -12.10
C GLY A 177 -1.62 -10.40 -12.79
N LYS A 178 -1.23 -10.05 -14.02
CA LYS A 178 -1.93 -9.03 -14.83
C LYS A 178 -3.39 -9.46 -15.10
N GLY A 179 -4.26 -8.52 -15.47
CA GLY A 179 -5.67 -8.80 -15.71
C GLY A 179 -6.55 -8.79 -14.45
N VAL A 180 -7.55 -9.67 -14.39
CA VAL A 180 -8.63 -9.64 -13.38
C VAL A 180 -8.09 -9.75 -11.94
N LYS A 181 -7.09 -10.58 -11.70
CA LYS A 181 -6.52 -10.78 -10.36
C LYS A 181 -5.89 -9.52 -9.77
N ARG A 182 -5.12 -8.77 -10.58
CA ARG A 182 -4.57 -7.47 -10.16
C ARG A 182 -5.67 -6.48 -9.83
N SER A 183 -6.72 -6.42 -10.65
CA SER A 183 -7.87 -5.53 -10.38
C SER A 183 -8.58 -5.89 -9.08
N VAL A 184 -8.80 -7.18 -8.82
CA VAL A 184 -9.40 -7.67 -7.57
C VAL A 184 -8.51 -7.32 -6.37
N GLY A 185 -7.22 -7.65 -6.41
CA GLY A 185 -6.30 -7.36 -5.31
C GLY A 185 -6.13 -5.86 -5.06
N MET A 186 -6.06 -5.04 -6.11
CA MET A 186 -5.97 -3.59 -5.99
C MET A 186 -7.27 -2.92 -5.54
N GLY A 187 -8.42 -3.57 -5.72
CA GLY A 187 -9.68 -3.13 -5.11
C GLY A 187 -9.77 -3.52 -3.63
N LEU A 188 -9.40 -4.75 -3.29
CA LEU A 188 -9.48 -5.27 -1.92
C LEU A 188 -8.52 -4.59 -0.96
N LEU A 189 -7.30 -4.25 -1.42
CA LEU A 189 -6.27 -3.63 -0.60
C LEU A 189 -6.76 -2.35 0.09
N PRO A 190 -7.20 -1.29 -0.63
CA PRO A 190 -7.75 -0.10 0.01
C PRO A 190 -9.12 -0.37 0.66
N ALA A 191 -9.97 -1.24 0.11
CA ALA A 191 -11.31 -1.48 0.66
C ALA A 191 -11.25 -1.99 2.12
N PHE A 192 -10.40 -2.97 2.40
CA PHE A 192 -10.20 -3.50 3.74
C PHE A 192 -9.12 -2.76 4.52
N GLY A 193 -8.13 -2.17 3.83
CA GLY A 193 -7.08 -1.36 4.45
C GLY A 193 -7.62 -0.13 5.17
N ASN A 194 -8.59 0.56 4.56
CA ASN A 194 -9.30 1.71 5.16
C ASN A 194 -10.03 1.37 6.46
N CYS A 195 -10.21 0.08 6.79
CA CYS A 195 -10.76 -0.29 8.10
C CYS A 195 -9.87 0.15 9.27
N GLY A 196 -8.58 0.44 9.04
CA GLY A 196 -7.69 1.04 10.04
C GLY A 196 -8.22 2.39 10.56
N ALA A 197 -8.95 3.15 9.74
CA ALA A 197 -9.56 4.41 10.15
C ALA A 197 -10.64 4.21 11.25
N PHE A 198 -11.39 3.11 11.21
CA PHE A 198 -12.35 2.78 12.28
C PHE A 198 -11.66 2.51 13.61
N VAL A 199 -10.49 1.87 13.59
CA VAL A 199 -9.68 1.66 14.79
C VAL A 199 -9.20 3.01 15.31
N SER A 200 -8.58 3.82 14.46
CA SER A 200 -8.04 5.13 14.85
C SER A 200 -9.07 6.02 15.55
N GLY A 201 -10.32 6.05 15.07
CA GLY A 201 -11.38 6.88 15.63
C GLY A 201 -11.82 6.49 17.05
N ASN A 202 -11.50 5.28 17.51
CA ASN A 202 -11.95 4.75 18.80
C ASN A 202 -10.82 4.57 19.83
N VAL A 203 -9.56 4.66 19.43
CA VAL A 203 -8.42 4.34 20.32
C VAL A 203 -7.99 5.50 21.22
N PHE A 204 -8.34 6.74 20.87
CA PHE A 204 -8.03 7.92 21.69
C PHE A 204 -9.21 8.25 22.62
N ILE A 205 -9.16 7.70 23.82
CA ILE A 205 -10.19 7.83 24.83
C ILE A 205 -10.02 9.18 25.56
N THR A 206 -11.09 9.99 25.60
CA THR A 206 -11.05 11.33 26.24
C THR A 206 -10.73 11.28 27.73
N SER A 207 -11.11 10.21 28.44
CA SER A 207 -10.78 10.02 29.87
C SER A 207 -9.30 9.78 30.15
N GLU A 208 -8.53 9.42 29.13
CA GLU A 208 -7.08 9.17 29.24
C GLU A 208 -6.22 10.39 28.90
N SER A 209 -6.86 11.54 28.63
CA SER A 209 -6.18 12.80 28.38
C SER A 209 -5.29 13.20 29.57
N PRO A 210 -4.09 13.76 29.35
CA PRO A 210 -3.44 14.08 28.06
C PRO A 210 -2.46 13.01 27.57
N LYS A 211 -2.39 11.86 28.24
CA LYS A 211 -1.35 10.85 27.98
C LYS A 211 -1.76 9.80 26.96
N TYR A 212 -3.06 9.55 26.79
CA TYR A 212 -3.63 8.63 25.79
C TYR A 212 -2.83 7.32 25.59
N PRO A 213 -2.46 6.59 26.66
CA PRO A 213 -1.65 5.38 26.56
C PRO A 213 -2.29 4.32 25.65
N THR A 214 -3.63 4.23 25.61
CA THR A 214 -4.33 3.30 24.72
C THR A 214 -4.17 3.73 23.27
N GLY A 215 -4.35 5.01 22.94
CA GLY A 215 -4.20 5.53 21.57
C GLY A 215 -2.79 5.31 21.02
N PHE A 216 -1.78 5.78 21.75
CA PHE A 216 -0.38 5.63 21.34
C PHE A 216 0.11 4.18 21.37
N GLY A 217 -0.36 3.39 22.33
CA GLY A 217 -0.01 1.97 22.44
C GLY A 217 -0.60 1.13 21.31
N VAL A 218 -1.86 1.40 20.93
CA VAL A 218 -2.51 0.74 19.79
C VAL A 218 -1.82 1.13 18.49
N GLY A 219 -1.55 2.42 18.26
CA GLY A 219 -0.81 2.87 17.08
C GLY A 219 0.58 2.21 16.95
N LEU A 220 1.31 2.09 18.06
CA LEU A 220 2.58 1.36 18.11
C LEU A 220 2.40 -0.12 17.77
N ALA A 221 1.39 -0.79 18.35
CA ALA A 221 1.12 -2.20 18.08
C ALA A 221 0.78 -2.44 16.61
N PHE A 222 -0.06 -1.60 15.99
CA PHE A 222 -0.40 -1.70 14.58
C PHE A 222 0.81 -1.43 13.67
N ALA A 223 1.67 -0.47 14.02
CA ALA A 223 2.91 -0.22 13.28
C ALA A 223 3.88 -1.42 13.32
N VAL A 224 4.00 -2.09 14.47
CA VAL A 224 4.80 -3.32 14.62
C VAL A 224 4.18 -4.47 13.82
N VAL A 225 2.86 -4.68 13.95
CA VAL A 225 2.14 -5.72 13.18
C VAL A 225 2.30 -5.49 11.68
N ALA A 226 2.21 -4.24 11.21
CA ALA A 226 2.42 -3.92 9.81
C ALA A 226 3.84 -4.22 9.33
N GLY A 227 4.86 -3.88 10.12
CA GLY A 227 6.26 -4.24 9.82
C GLY A 227 6.50 -5.75 9.79
N LEU A 228 5.91 -6.49 10.73
CA LEU A 228 5.95 -7.94 10.76
C LEU A 228 5.24 -8.55 9.54
N ALA A 229 4.06 -8.05 9.17
CA ALA A 229 3.33 -8.50 7.99
C ALA A 229 4.15 -8.27 6.71
N CYS A 230 4.81 -7.12 6.57
CA CYS A 230 5.72 -6.85 5.46
C CYS A 230 6.92 -7.82 5.42
N THR A 231 7.46 -8.16 6.59
CA THR A 231 8.58 -9.11 6.71
C THR A 231 8.15 -10.53 6.37
N VAL A 232 6.97 -10.97 6.84
CA VAL A 232 6.38 -12.26 6.46
C VAL A 232 6.13 -12.30 4.95
N TYR A 233 5.59 -11.22 4.37
CA TYR A 233 5.38 -11.12 2.93
C TYR A 233 6.70 -11.30 2.15
N PHE A 234 7.75 -10.57 2.53
CA PHE A 234 9.08 -10.68 1.90
C PHE A 234 9.62 -12.12 1.93
N PHE A 235 9.64 -12.76 3.11
CA PHE A 235 10.15 -14.12 3.23
C PHE A 235 9.27 -15.15 2.50
N ALA A 236 7.96 -14.97 2.48
CA ALA A 236 7.05 -15.84 1.74
C ALA A 236 7.26 -15.73 0.23
N LEU A 237 7.45 -14.52 -0.31
CA LEU A 237 7.82 -14.33 -1.72
C LEU A 237 9.20 -14.91 -2.04
N GLN A 238 10.18 -14.74 -1.14
CA GLN A 238 11.51 -15.30 -1.32
C GLN A 238 11.50 -16.83 -1.30
N ALA A 239 10.72 -17.43 -0.40
CA ALA A 239 10.53 -18.88 -0.34
C ALA A 239 9.85 -19.42 -1.60
N GLU A 240 8.84 -18.70 -2.12
CA GLU A 240 8.16 -19.06 -3.36
C GLU A 240 9.10 -18.97 -4.57
N ASN A 241 9.91 -17.91 -4.66
CA ASN A 241 10.95 -17.78 -5.69
C ASN A 241 11.97 -18.93 -5.62
N ARG A 242 12.47 -19.25 -4.42
CA ARG A 242 13.41 -20.39 -4.22
C ARG A 242 12.79 -21.74 -4.58
N ARG A 243 11.52 -21.94 -4.26
CA ARG A 243 10.78 -23.16 -4.62
C ARG A 243 10.65 -23.31 -6.14
N ARG A 244 10.49 -22.20 -6.85
CA ARG A 244 10.43 -22.16 -8.33
C ARG A 244 11.80 -22.35 -8.97
N ASP A 245 12.88 -21.88 -8.35
CA ASP A 245 14.26 -22.09 -8.82
C ASP A 245 14.71 -23.56 -8.65
N GLY A 246 14.16 -24.28 -7.67
CA GLY A 246 14.48 -25.68 -7.40
C GLY A 246 13.67 -26.70 -8.22
N GLN A 247 12.67 -26.26 -9.00
CA GLN A 247 11.93 -27.13 -9.91
C GLN A 247 12.63 -27.10 -11.27
N PRO A 248 13.08 -28.24 -11.83
CA PRO A 248 13.57 -28.25 -13.21
C PRO A 248 12.45 -27.70 -14.10
N ALA A 249 12.80 -26.77 -14.99
CA ALA A 249 11.87 -26.23 -15.98
C ALA A 249 11.19 -27.43 -16.66
N LYS A 250 9.92 -27.68 -16.34
CA LYS A 250 9.17 -28.73 -17.02
C LYS A 250 8.95 -28.24 -18.44
N GLU A 251 9.88 -28.58 -19.33
CA GLU A 251 9.74 -28.46 -20.79
C GLU A 251 8.46 -29.15 -21.30
N GLU A 252 7.80 -29.99 -20.49
CA GLU A 252 6.63 -30.78 -20.90
C GLU A 252 5.24 -30.14 -20.68
N THR A 253 5.10 -28.96 -20.05
CA THR A 253 3.74 -28.38 -19.87
C THR A 253 3.33 -27.45 -21.02
N SER A 254 4.21 -27.20 -21.99
CA SER A 254 3.88 -26.34 -23.14
C SER A 254 2.95 -27.03 -24.15
N GLU A 255 2.79 -28.36 -24.11
CA GLU A 255 1.97 -29.10 -25.09
C GLU A 255 0.62 -29.61 -24.55
N MET A 256 0.34 -29.53 -23.24
CA MET A 256 -0.89 -30.12 -22.66
C MET A 256 -1.87 -29.14 -21.99
N VAL A 257 -1.61 -27.83 -21.96
CA VAL A 257 -2.55 -26.87 -21.34
C VAL A 257 -2.79 -25.68 -22.26
N PRO A 258 -3.93 -25.63 -22.99
CA PRO A 258 -4.35 -24.46 -23.76
C PRO A 258 -4.59 -23.19 -22.90
N GLU A 259 -4.51 -23.30 -21.56
CA GLU A 259 -4.72 -22.26 -20.55
C GLU A 259 -3.41 -21.70 -19.94
N ALA A 260 -2.24 -21.93 -20.57
CA ALA A 260 -0.97 -21.41 -20.04
C ALA A 260 -0.93 -19.87 -19.92
N ASP A 261 -1.67 -19.15 -20.79
CA ASP A 261 -1.80 -17.69 -20.78
C ASP A 261 -2.66 -17.16 -19.60
N ASP A 262 -3.45 -18.02 -18.93
CA ASP A 262 -4.41 -17.63 -17.90
C ASP A 262 -3.88 -17.80 -16.45
N LEU A 263 -2.67 -18.35 -16.28
CA LEU A 263 -2.11 -18.66 -14.98
C LEU A 263 -1.60 -17.42 -14.21
N GLY A 264 -1.33 -16.30 -14.88
CA GLY A 264 -0.90 -15.05 -14.23
C GLY A 264 0.35 -15.23 -13.36
N ASP A 265 0.27 -14.84 -12.07
CA ASP A 265 1.36 -15.03 -11.09
C ASP A 265 1.52 -16.48 -10.59
N ALA A 266 0.61 -17.39 -10.96
CA ALA A 266 0.80 -18.83 -10.77
C ALA A 266 1.70 -19.46 -11.84
N HIS A 267 2.06 -18.73 -12.91
CA HIS A 267 2.96 -19.23 -13.96
C HIS A 267 4.35 -19.59 -13.38
N PRO A 268 4.95 -20.75 -13.71
CA PRO A 268 6.23 -21.21 -13.15
C PRO A 268 7.39 -20.22 -13.37
N ASP A 269 7.39 -19.51 -14.50
CA ASP A 269 8.42 -18.52 -14.85
C ASP A 269 8.20 -17.15 -14.20
N PHE A 270 7.04 -16.89 -13.61
CA PHE A 270 6.80 -15.62 -12.90
C PHE A 270 7.72 -15.54 -11.68
N ARG A 271 8.45 -14.43 -11.56
CA ARG A 271 9.33 -14.13 -10.43
C ARG A 271 8.79 -12.96 -9.62
N PHE A 272 8.58 -13.19 -8.33
CA PHE A 272 8.09 -12.16 -7.41
C PHE A 272 9.18 -11.13 -7.14
N GLN A 273 8.80 -9.86 -7.11
CA GLN A 273 9.69 -8.76 -6.76
C GLN A 273 9.75 -8.61 -5.24
N LEU A 274 10.96 -8.64 -4.71
CA LEU A 274 11.26 -8.58 -3.28
C LEU A 274 11.29 -7.14 -2.74
#